data_AF-A0A1Y5FVR6-F1
#
_entry.id   AF-A0A1Y5FVR6-F1
#
_cell.length_a   1.000
_cell.length_b   1.000
_cell.length_c   1.000
_cell.angle_alpha   90.00
_cell.angle_beta   90.00
_cell.angle_gamma   90.00
#
_symmetry.space_group_name_H-M   'P 1'
#
loop_
_entity.id
_entity.type
_entity.pdbx_description
1 polymer ?
#
loop_
_entity_poly.entity_id
_entity_poly.type
_entity_poly.pdbx_seq_one_letter_code
_entity_poly.pdbx_strand_id
1 'polypeptide(L)'
;MAVFDSTPLQISYRELGEPFYTAQLPTPVAAPALIRSNPALAEQLNLSAAELQSPEALAIFAGNAVHANSQPIATVYAAHQFGGWNPQLGDGRAILLGETIGKDGQRYDIQLKGAGQTPYSRRGDGRSALGPVL
;
A
#
# COMPACT_ATOMS: atom_id res chain seq x y z
N MET A 1 0.71 -8.86 -19.23
CA MET A 1 0.21 -9.57 -18.04
C MET A 1 -0.25 -8.51 -17.05
N ALA A 2 -0.98 -8.88 -15.99
CA ALA A 2 -1.30 -7.93 -14.94
C ALA A 2 -0.05 -7.68 -14.08
N VAL A 3 0.05 -6.48 -13.49
CA VAL A 3 1.10 -6.21 -12.51
C VAL A 3 1.04 -7.24 -11.37
N PHE A 4 2.20 -7.75 -10.96
CA PHE A 4 2.40 -8.84 -9.97
C PHE A 4 2.16 -10.28 -10.46
N ASP A 5 1.78 -10.51 -11.71
CA ASP A 5 1.66 -11.90 -12.23
C ASP A 5 3.02 -12.61 -12.30
N SER A 6 4.05 -11.90 -12.78
CA SER A 6 5.42 -12.40 -12.88
C SER A 6 6.20 -12.32 -11.58
N THR A 7 5.73 -11.49 -10.64
CA THR A 7 6.33 -11.28 -9.32
C THR A 7 5.23 -11.29 -8.27
N PRO A 8 4.76 -12.48 -7.85
CA PRO A 8 3.69 -12.61 -6.87
C PRO A 8 4.03 -11.91 -5.55
N LEU A 9 3.04 -11.20 -4.99
CA LEU A 9 3.19 -10.58 -3.68
C LEU A 9 3.33 -11.64 -2.59
N GLN A 10 4.23 -11.36 -1.65
CA GLN A 10 4.40 -12.06 -0.39
C GLN A 10 3.69 -11.29 0.74
N ILE A 11 3.46 -11.96 1.86
CA ILE A 11 2.62 -11.46 2.96
C ILE A 11 3.24 -11.75 4.32
N SER A 12 4.57 -11.74 4.41
CA SER A 12 5.29 -12.21 5.60
C SER A 12 4.89 -11.47 6.87
N TYR A 13 4.54 -10.18 6.79
CA TYR A 13 4.03 -9.42 7.94
C TYR A 13 2.78 -10.05 8.59
N ARG A 14 1.93 -10.74 7.82
CA ARG A 14 0.73 -11.40 8.36
C ARG A 14 1.06 -12.57 9.27
N GLU A 15 2.23 -13.16 9.14
CA GLU A 15 2.68 -14.27 9.98
C GLU A 15 2.92 -13.84 11.44
N LEU A 16 3.07 -12.53 11.70
CA LEU A 16 3.16 -11.99 13.06
C LEU A 16 1.85 -12.15 13.86
N GLY A 17 0.71 -12.28 13.15
CA GLY A 17 -0.62 -12.46 13.75
C GLY A 17 -1.40 -11.17 14.01
N GLU A 18 -2.68 -11.35 14.36
CA GLU A 18 -3.67 -10.28 14.48
C GLU A 18 -3.32 -9.12 15.45
N PRO A 19 -2.51 -9.28 16.52
CA PRO A 19 -2.12 -8.14 17.33
C PRO A 19 -1.31 -7.06 16.61
N PHE A 20 -0.69 -7.39 15.46
CA PHE A 20 0.23 -6.49 14.75
C PHE A 20 -0.42 -5.76 13.57
N TYR A 21 -1.63 -6.14 13.19
CA TYR A 21 -2.33 -5.57 12.05
C TYR A 21 -3.84 -5.81 12.10
N THR A 22 -4.58 -5.10 11.25
CA THR A 22 -5.96 -5.45 10.91
C THR A 22 -6.10 -5.68 9.42
N ALA A 23 -6.80 -6.73 9.02
CA ALA A 23 -7.15 -6.93 7.62
C ALA A 23 -8.00 -5.76 7.14
N GLN A 24 -7.56 -5.07 6.09
CA GLN A 24 -8.15 -3.81 5.68
C GLN A 24 -8.04 -3.64 4.18
N LEU A 25 -9.18 -3.63 3.48
CA LEU A 25 -9.23 -3.35 2.05
C LEU A 25 -9.14 -1.84 1.77
N PRO A 26 -8.56 -1.44 0.62
CA PRO A 26 -8.61 -0.05 0.19
C PRO A 26 -10.04 0.38 -0.14
N THR A 27 -10.30 1.67 0.03
CA THR A 27 -11.54 2.34 -0.39
C THR A 27 -11.33 2.93 -1.78
N PRO A 28 -12.12 2.52 -2.80
CA PRO A 28 -11.99 3.01 -4.16
C PRO A 28 -12.10 4.54 -4.30
N VAL A 29 -11.59 5.06 -5.42
CA VAL A 29 -11.80 6.46 -5.84
C VAL A 29 -12.63 6.52 -7.13
N ALA A 30 -13.31 7.64 -7.38
CA ALA A 30 -14.29 7.75 -8.46
C ALA A 30 -13.67 7.79 -9.87
N ALA A 31 -12.54 8.47 -10.05
CA ALA A 31 -11.91 8.68 -11.36
C ALA A 31 -10.39 8.60 -11.26
N PRO A 32 -9.80 7.40 -11.12
CA PRO A 32 -8.37 7.24 -11.00
C PRO A 32 -7.66 7.63 -12.31
N ALA A 33 -6.53 8.32 -12.18
CA ALA A 33 -5.66 8.66 -13.31
C ALA A 33 -4.20 8.65 -12.86
N LEU A 34 -3.31 8.19 -13.75
CA LEU A 34 -1.87 8.21 -13.50
C LEU A 34 -1.31 9.61 -13.72
N ILE A 35 -0.69 10.20 -12.69
CA ILE A 35 -0.05 11.51 -12.79
C ILE A 35 1.45 11.37 -13.09
N ARG A 36 2.13 10.47 -12.36
CA ARG A 36 3.54 10.15 -12.55
C ARG A 36 3.81 8.73 -12.05
N SER A 37 4.76 8.05 -12.68
CA SER A 37 5.35 6.80 -12.20
C SER A 37 6.88 6.91 -12.13
N ASN A 38 7.52 5.97 -11.44
CA ASN A 38 8.98 5.84 -11.38
C ASN A 38 9.40 4.51 -12.04
N PRO A 39 9.72 4.49 -13.35
CA PRO A 39 10.11 3.27 -14.06
C PRO A 39 11.39 2.63 -13.50
N ALA A 40 12.36 3.42 -13.06
CA ALA A 40 13.61 2.89 -12.52
C ALA A 40 13.38 2.12 -11.21
N LEU A 41 12.54 2.67 -10.32
CA LEU A 41 12.15 1.98 -9.10
C LEU A 41 11.32 0.73 -9.40
N ALA A 42 10.39 0.79 -10.35
CA ALA A 42 9.61 -0.37 -10.75
C ALA A 42 10.51 -1.54 -11.16
N GLU A 43 11.48 -1.27 -12.03
CA GLU A 43 12.46 -2.26 -12.47
C GLU A 43 13.30 -2.80 -11.30
N GLN A 44 13.72 -1.95 -10.36
CA GLN A 44 14.43 -2.40 -9.15
C GLN A 44 13.58 -3.34 -8.31
N LEU A 45 12.29 -3.04 -8.15
CA LEU A 45 11.30 -3.83 -7.42
C LEU A 45 10.82 -5.08 -8.17
N ASN A 46 11.45 -5.39 -9.30
CA ASN A 46 11.09 -6.49 -10.19
C ASN A 46 9.63 -6.40 -10.69
N LEU A 47 9.15 -5.17 -10.92
CA LEU A 47 7.85 -4.85 -11.50
C LEU A 47 8.07 -4.31 -12.92
N SER A 48 7.31 -4.81 -13.88
CA SER A 48 7.37 -4.33 -15.27
C SER A 48 6.91 -2.87 -15.36
N ALA A 49 7.82 -1.98 -15.78
CA ALA A 49 7.50 -0.57 -15.95
C ALA A 49 6.41 -0.33 -17.01
N ALA A 50 6.33 -1.21 -18.02
CA ALA A 50 5.29 -1.14 -19.05
C ALA A 50 3.92 -1.54 -18.49
N GLU A 51 3.86 -2.57 -17.65
CA GLU A 51 2.60 -3.03 -17.06
C GLU A 51 2.08 -2.07 -16.00
N LEU A 52 2.94 -1.30 -15.33
CA LEU A 52 2.52 -0.23 -14.42
C LEU A 52 1.66 0.86 -15.07
N GLN A 53 1.73 1.02 -16.39
CA GLN A 53 0.89 1.98 -17.12
C GLN A 53 -0.44 1.39 -17.58
N SER A 54 -0.69 0.10 -17.32
CA SER A 54 -1.94 -0.57 -17.68
C SER A 54 -3.14 -0.06 -16.87
N PRO A 55 -4.37 -0.13 -17.42
CA PRO A 55 -5.60 0.12 -16.67
C PRO A 55 -5.74 -0.75 -15.42
N GLU A 56 -5.29 -2.00 -15.48
CA GLU A 56 -5.32 -2.95 -14.37
C GLU A 56 -4.40 -2.51 -13.22
N ALA A 57 -3.15 -2.12 -13.55
CA ALA A 57 -2.23 -1.57 -12.56
C ALA A 57 -2.76 -0.27 -11.95
N LEU A 58 -3.32 0.62 -12.77
CA LEU A 58 -3.97 1.85 -12.28
C LEU A 58 -5.10 1.53 -11.30
N ALA A 59 -5.94 0.54 -11.59
CA ALA A 59 -7.01 0.13 -10.68
C ALA A 59 -6.46 -0.39 -9.34
N ILE A 60 -5.38 -1.18 -9.35
CA ILE A 60 -4.74 -1.69 -8.13
C ILE A 60 -4.10 -0.55 -7.32
N PHE A 61 -3.26 0.28 -7.94
CA PHE A 61 -2.55 1.37 -7.26
C PHE A 61 -3.43 2.58 -6.94
N ALA A 62 -4.68 2.62 -7.42
CA ALA A 62 -5.71 3.55 -6.95
C ALA A 62 -6.58 3.00 -5.82
N GLY A 63 -6.44 1.70 -5.48
CA GLY A 63 -7.28 1.03 -4.50
C GLY A 63 -8.69 0.68 -5.03
N ASN A 64 -8.87 0.67 -6.35
CA ASN A 64 -10.12 0.31 -7.03
C ASN A 64 -10.21 -1.20 -7.32
N ALA A 65 -9.09 -1.91 -7.29
CA ALA A 65 -9.01 -3.36 -7.40
C ALA A 65 -7.97 -3.90 -6.41
N VAL A 66 -8.12 -5.17 -6.02
CA VAL A 66 -7.14 -5.88 -5.20
C VAL A 66 -6.67 -7.08 -6.01
N HIS A 67 -5.36 -7.21 -6.17
CA HIS A 67 -4.77 -8.34 -6.87
C HIS A 67 -5.01 -9.65 -6.11
N ALA A 68 -5.19 -10.79 -6.80
CA ALA A 68 -5.53 -12.06 -6.17
C ALA A 68 -4.50 -12.55 -5.14
N ASN A 69 -3.22 -12.20 -5.34
CA ASN A 69 -2.12 -12.54 -4.43
C ASN A 69 -1.91 -11.52 -3.30
N SER A 70 -2.74 -10.47 -3.22
CA SER A 70 -2.66 -9.45 -2.18
C SER A 70 -3.57 -9.81 -1.02
N GLN A 71 -3.09 -9.63 0.21
CA GLN A 71 -3.91 -9.75 1.42
C GLN A 71 -3.80 -8.48 2.25
N PRO A 72 -4.50 -7.40 1.87
CA PRO A 72 -4.24 -6.07 2.39
C PRO A 72 -4.42 -5.94 3.91
N ILE A 73 -3.52 -5.21 4.55
CA ILE A 73 -3.55 -4.94 6.00
C ILE A 73 -3.25 -3.47 6.31
N ALA A 74 -3.74 -3.01 7.46
CA ALA A 74 -3.28 -1.79 8.11
C ALA A 74 -2.51 -2.18 9.38
N THR A 75 -1.29 -1.70 9.56
CA THR A 75 -0.47 -2.05 10.73
C THR A 75 -0.82 -1.18 11.93
N VAL A 76 -0.62 -1.71 13.15
CA VAL A 76 -0.76 -0.94 14.39
C VAL A 76 0.61 -0.60 14.95
N TYR A 77 0.75 0.61 15.49
CA TYR A 77 1.95 1.06 16.19
C TYR A 77 1.60 2.14 17.20
N ALA A 78 2.57 2.56 18.00
CA ALA A 78 2.45 3.65 18.97
C ALA A 78 3.70 4.53 18.91
N ALA A 79 3.62 5.77 19.39
CA ALA A 79 4.78 6.67 19.35
C ALA A 79 4.66 7.84 20.33
N HIS A 80 5.79 8.48 20.59
CA HIS A 80 5.81 9.83 21.14
C HIS A 80 5.63 10.84 20.00
N GLN A 81 4.62 11.71 20.10
CA GLN A 81 4.40 12.81 19.16
C GLN A 81 4.57 14.12 19.92
N PHE A 82 5.53 14.96 19.50
CA PHE A 82 5.84 16.24 20.15
C PHE A 82 6.06 16.13 21.67
N GLY A 83 6.73 15.05 22.10
CA GLY A 83 7.03 14.78 23.51
C GLY A 83 5.91 14.09 24.31
N GLY A 84 4.69 14.00 23.79
CA GLY A 84 3.58 13.27 24.43
C GLY A 84 3.50 11.82 23.96
N TRP A 85 3.28 10.88 24.89
CA TRP A 85 3.01 9.49 24.54
C TRP A 85 1.62 9.33 23.92
N ASN A 86 1.58 8.70 22.75
CA ASN A 86 0.33 8.26 22.13
C ASN A 86 0.30 6.71 22.12
N PRO A 87 -0.56 6.09 22.95
CA PRO A 87 -0.57 4.64 23.12
C PRO A 87 -1.07 3.88 21.89
N GLN A 88 -1.75 4.56 20.96
CA GLN A 88 -2.24 3.93 19.74
C GLN A 88 -2.25 4.90 18.56
N LEU A 89 -1.42 4.56 17.59
CA LEU A 89 -1.44 5.03 16.22
C LEU A 89 -1.72 3.80 15.33
N GLY A 90 -1.04 3.72 14.20
CA GLY A 90 -1.29 2.73 13.16
C GLY A 90 -1.43 3.42 11.81
N ASP A 91 -1.54 2.60 10.78
CA ASP A 91 -1.73 3.04 9.41
C ASP A 91 -3.13 3.63 9.23
N GLY A 92 -3.32 4.88 9.66
CA GLY A 92 -4.61 5.56 9.64
C GLY A 92 -5.07 6.04 8.26
N ARG A 93 -4.25 5.87 7.23
CA ARG A 93 -4.59 6.17 5.82
C ARG A 93 -3.72 5.39 4.83
N ALA A 94 -3.07 4.34 5.29
CA ALA A 94 -2.17 3.53 4.48
C ALA A 94 -2.60 2.08 4.61
N ILE A 95 -2.37 1.32 3.55
CA ILE A 95 -2.67 -0.11 3.52
C ILE A 95 -1.48 -0.80 2.84
N LEU A 96 -0.89 -1.77 3.53
CA LEU A 96 0.11 -2.66 2.96
C LEU A 96 -0.62 -3.66 2.06
N LEU A 97 -0.38 -3.61 0.75
CA LEU A 97 -0.96 -4.55 -0.21
C LEU A 97 -0.24 -5.91 -0.16
N GLY A 98 1.04 -5.89 0.16
CA GLY A 98 1.91 -7.05 0.23
C GLY A 98 3.36 -6.62 0.00
N GLU A 99 4.20 -7.59 -0.28
CA GLU A 99 5.64 -7.43 -0.39
C GLU A 99 6.12 -8.00 -1.73
N THR A 100 7.06 -7.33 -2.40
CA THR A 100 7.73 -7.85 -3.59
C THR A 100 9.18 -8.21 -3.28
N ILE A 101 9.77 -9.11 -4.07
CA ILE A 101 11.22 -9.36 -4.05
C ILE A 101 11.84 -8.60 -5.21
N GLY A 102 12.72 -7.65 -4.90
CA GLY A 102 13.44 -6.86 -5.88
C GLY A 102 14.51 -7.67 -6.63
N LYS A 103 15.08 -7.07 -7.68
CA LYS A 103 16.16 -7.69 -8.47
C LYS A 103 17.46 -7.89 -7.66
N ASP A 104 17.61 -7.18 -6.56
CA ASP A 104 18.68 -7.33 -5.57
C ASP A 104 18.43 -8.49 -4.58
N GLY A 105 17.31 -9.21 -4.73
CA GLY A 105 16.91 -10.29 -3.83
C GLY A 105 16.30 -9.81 -2.51
N GLN A 106 16.13 -8.49 -2.33
CA GLN A 106 15.61 -7.92 -1.10
C GLN A 106 14.09 -7.81 -1.14
N ARG A 107 13.47 -7.84 0.04
CA ARG A 107 12.03 -7.67 0.23
C ARG A 107 11.67 -6.20 0.35
N TYR A 108 10.62 -5.80 -0.35
CA TYR A 108 10.09 -4.45 -0.32
C TYR A 108 8.58 -4.44 -0.12
N ASP A 109 8.11 -3.59 0.78
CA ASP A 109 6.70 -3.37 1.01
C ASP A 109 6.07 -2.55 -0.13
N ILE A 110 4.90 -2.98 -0.58
CA ILE A 110 4.03 -2.22 -1.48
C ILE A 110 2.89 -1.65 -0.66
N GLN A 111 3.08 -0.43 -0.15
CA GLN A 111 2.10 0.27 0.67
C GLN A 111 1.36 1.35 -0.13
N LEU A 112 0.03 1.28 -0.14
CA LEU A 112 -0.83 2.28 -0.75
C LEU A 112 -1.21 3.35 0.28
N LYS A 113 -0.77 4.60 0.06
CA LYS A 113 -1.05 5.74 0.94
C LYS A 113 -2.20 6.60 0.40
N GLY A 114 -3.12 7.01 1.26
CA GLY A 114 -4.40 7.61 0.87
C GLY A 114 -5.47 6.58 0.50
N ALA A 115 -5.28 5.32 0.92
CA ALA A 115 -6.09 4.17 0.53
C ALA A 115 -7.49 4.12 1.19
N GLY A 116 -7.89 5.17 1.92
CA GLY A 116 -9.15 5.21 2.65
C GLY A 116 -8.98 5.02 4.16
N GLN A 117 -10.11 5.03 4.86
CA GLN A 117 -10.12 4.90 6.31
C GLN A 117 -9.78 3.46 6.73
N THR A 118 -9.16 3.37 7.89
CA THR A 118 -8.80 2.14 8.60
C THR A 118 -9.24 2.29 10.06
N PRO A 119 -9.21 1.22 10.88
CA PRO A 119 -9.45 1.32 12.32
C PRO A 119 -8.55 2.36 13.03
N TYR A 120 -7.42 2.70 12.42
CA TYR A 120 -6.42 3.62 12.97
C TYR A 120 -6.57 5.07 12.47
N SER A 121 -7.57 5.36 11.63
CA SER A 121 -7.79 6.72 11.06
C SER A 121 -8.17 7.77 12.10
N ARG A 122 -8.71 7.35 13.25
CA ARG A 122 -9.27 8.24 14.27
C ARG A 122 -10.32 9.17 13.64
N ARG A 123 -10.06 10.47 13.55
CA ARG A 123 -10.95 11.47 12.93
C ARG A 123 -10.53 11.88 11.51
N GLY A 124 -9.49 11.26 10.95
CA GLY A 124 -9.05 11.53 9.58
C GLY A 124 -9.95 10.85 8.55
N ASP A 125 -9.99 11.40 7.34
CA ASP A 125 -10.75 10.88 6.19
C ASP A 125 -10.08 9.68 5.50
N GLY A 126 -8.86 9.30 5.91
CA GLY A 126 -8.10 8.21 5.31
C GLY A 126 -7.51 8.53 3.94
N ARG A 127 -7.52 9.80 3.50
CA ARG A 127 -7.08 10.20 2.16
C ARG A 127 -5.76 11.00 2.21
N SER A 128 -5.19 11.16 1.01
CA SER A 128 -4.02 12.00 0.77
C SER A 128 -4.37 13.00 -0.32
N ALA A 129 -4.25 14.29 -0.01
CA ALA A 129 -4.37 15.32 -1.02
C ALA A 129 -3.20 15.23 -2.02
N LEU A 130 -3.41 15.74 -3.24
CA LEU A 130 -2.40 15.65 -4.29
C LEU A 130 -1.12 16.44 -3.96
N GLY A 131 -1.23 17.63 -3.37
CA GLY A 131 -0.08 18.50 -3.07
C GLY A 131 1.01 17.82 -2.23
N PRO A 132 0.69 17.16 -1.11
CA PRO A 132 1.68 16.41 -0.32
C PRO A 132 2.24 15.12 -0.95
N VAL A 133 1.73 14.68 -2.09
CA VAL A 133 2.13 13.42 -2.77
C VAL A 133 3.09 13.68 -3.94
N LEU A 134 2.97 14.84 -4.59
CA LEU A 134 3.83 15.27 -5.70
C LEU A 134 5.13 15.91 -5.23
#